data_AF-A0A6A4IBN3-F1
#
_entry.id   AF-A0A6A4IBN3-F1
#
_cell.length_a   1.000
_cell.length_b   1.000
_cell.length_c   1.000
_cell.angle_alpha   90.00
_cell.angle_beta   90.00
_cell.angle_gamma   90.00
#
_symmetry.space_group_name_H-M   'P 1'
#
loop_
_entity.id
_entity.type
_entity.pdbx_description
1 polymer ?
#
loop_
_entity_poly.entity_id
_entity_poly.type
_entity_poly.pdbx_seq_one_letter_code
_entity_poly.pdbx_strand_id
1 'polypeptide(L)'
;MQENFPQGWNPPRKVSREAMEGLRQLYHLDKNTFTTPVLAERFKISPEAVRRILKSNWEQPKEKRAKQAGKDRQHMKLNRLRDKLRERKEVEEILQAKHSRSERHSTWGVDNKDKLTFE
;
A
#
# COMPACT_ATOMS: atom_id res chain seq x y z
N MET A 1 -39.74 0.09 11.61
CA MET A 1 -38.38 0.53 11.19
C MET A 1 -37.48 -0.61 10.73
N GLN A 2 -37.76 -1.89 11.01
CA GLN A 2 -36.98 -3.03 10.49
C GLN A 2 -37.39 -3.49 9.08
N GLU A 3 -38.55 -3.08 8.57
CA GLU A 3 -39.12 -3.60 7.31
C GLU A 3 -38.43 -3.09 6.04
N ASN A 4 -37.75 -1.94 6.09
CA ASN A 4 -37.23 -1.30 4.86
C ASN A 4 -35.79 -1.73 4.50
N PHE A 5 -35.09 -2.50 5.34
CA PHE A 5 -33.68 -2.85 5.13
C PHE A 5 -33.35 -4.29 5.56
N PRO A 6 -33.76 -5.31 4.78
CA PRO A 6 -33.53 -6.71 5.11
C PRO A 6 -32.04 -7.11 5.16
N GLN A 7 -31.14 -6.33 4.54
CA GLN A 7 -29.69 -6.60 4.50
C GLN A 7 -28.87 -5.61 5.37
N GLY A 8 -29.53 -4.80 6.20
CA GLY A 8 -28.90 -3.76 7.01
C GLY A 8 -28.69 -2.43 6.28
N TRP A 9 -28.53 -1.36 7.05
CA TRP A 9 -28.31 0.00 6.53
C TRP A 9 -26.87 0.15 6.03
N ASN A 10 -26.67 0.20 4.71
CA ASN A 10 -25.39 0.51 4.07
C ASN A 10 -25.50 1.85 3.32
N PRO A 11 -25.13 2.98 3.95
CA PRO A 11 -25.29 4.28 3.32
C PRO A 11 -24.41 4.40 2.06
N PRO A 12 -24.94 4.95 0.96
CA PRO A 12 -24.26 4.99 -0.33
C PRO A 12 -23.00 5.87 -0.32
N ARG A 13 -22.92 6.84 0.59
CA ARG A 13 -21.73 7.67 0.81
C ARG A 13 -21.14 7.41 2.18
N LYS A 14 -20.06 6.64 2.23
CA LYS A 14 -19.27 6.41 3.44
C LYS A 14 -18.26 7.55 3.61
N VAL A 15 -18.37 8.28 4.70
CA VAL A 15 -17.35 9.27 5.08
C VAL A 15 -16.09 8.50 5.48
N SER A 16 -14.94 8.83 4.90
CA SER A 16 -13.68 8.20 5.27
C SER A 16 -13.35 8.49 6.74
N ARG A 17 -12.65 7.55 7.41
CA ARG A 17 -12.28 7.72 8.82
C ARG A 17 -11.43 8.97 9.05
N GLU A 18 -10.49 9.23 8.14
CA GLU A 18 -9.65 10.43 8.18
C GLU A 18 -10.46 11.70 8.03
N ALA A 19 -11.48 11.73 7.14
CA ALA A 19 -12.35 12.89 7.01
C ALA A 19 -13.19 13.14 8.28
N MET A 20 -13.65 12.09 8.97
CA MET A 20 -14.31 12.24 10.28
C MET A 20 -13.38 12.79 11.35
N GLU A 21 -12.11 12.35 11.39
CA GLU A 21 -11.12 12.89 12.33
C GLU A 21 -10.77 14.35 12.02
N GLY A 22 -10.57 14.69 10.74
CA GLY A 22 -10.34 16.06 10.30
C GLY A 22 -11.50 16.99 10.65
N LEU A 23 -12.74 16.52 10.47
CA LEU A 23 -13.94 17.26 10.88
C LEU A 23 -13.95 17.55 12.38
N ARG A 24 -13.63 16.56 13.22
CA ARG A 24 -13.55 16.75 14.67
C ARG A 24 -12.43 17.73 15.04
N GLN A 25 -11.25 17.59 14.45
CA GLN A 25 -10.13 18.50 14.71
C GLN A 25 -10.49 19.95 14.39
N LEU A 26 -11.08 20.20 13.22
CA LEU A 26 -11.55 21.54 12.83
C LEU A 26 -12.56 22.10 13.83
N TYR A 27 -13.57 21.29 14.21
CA TYR A 27 -14.57 21.69 15.19
C TYR A 27 -13.96 22.00 16.58
N HIS A 28 -12.91 21.28 16.98
CA HIS A 28 -12.21 21.53 18.24
C HIS A 28 -11.31 22.76 18.22
N LEU A 29 -10.72 23.10 17.06
CA LEU A 29 -9.86 24.27 16.90
C LEU A 29 -10.65 25.58 17.04
N ASP A 30 -11.80 25.68 16.37
CA ASP A 30 -12.64 26.87 16.45
C ASP A 30 -14.13 26.54 16.25
N LYS A 31 -14.85 26.42 17.38
CA LYS A 31 -16.29 26.11 17.39
C LYS A 31 -17.15 27.23 16.82
N ASN A 32 -16.67 28.47 16.81
CA ASN A 32 -17.44 29.63 16.36
C ASN A 32 -17.42 29.74 14.84
N THR A 33 -16.25 29.46 14.23
CA THR A 33 -16.08 29.50 12.77
C THR A 33 -16.54 28.19 12.10
N PHE A 34 -16.24 27.04 12.72
CA PHE A 34 -16.58 25.73 12.15
C PHE A 34 -17.92 25.20 12.66
N THR A 35 -18.99 25.94 12.40
CA THR A 35 -20.34 25.49 12.76
C THR A 35 -20.78 24.26 11.95
N THR A 36 -21.77 23.53 12.46
CA THR A 36 -22.33 22.33 11.78
C THR A 36 -22.74 22.56 10.32
N PRO A 37 -23.42 23.65 9.93
CA PRO A 37 -23.75 23.89 8.52
C PRO A 37 -22.51 24.15 7.65
N VAL A 38 -21.51 24.88 8.17
CA VAL A 38 -20.27 25.18 7.43
C VAL A 38 -19.45 23.91 7.17
N LEU A 39 -19.37 23.02 8.16
CA LEU A 39 -18.71 21.73 8.00
C LEU A 39 -19.49 20.79 7.06
N ALA A 40 -20.82 20.82 7.12
CA ALA A 40 -21.67 20.05 6.22
C ALA A 40 -21.43 20.43 4.74
N GLU A 41 -21.33 21.72 4.45
CA GLU A 41 -21.06 22.23 3.11
C GLU A 41 -19.67 21.85 2.61
N ARG A 42 -18.62 22.09 3.42
CA ARG A 42 -17.23 21.82 3.05
C ARG A 42 -16.97 20.34 2.77
N PHE A 43 -17.52 19.46 3.61
CA PHE A 43 -17.35 18.02 3.46
C PHE A 43 -18.40 17.37 2.56
N LYS A 44 -19.41 18.13 2.10
CA LYS A 44 -20.57 17.64 1.33
C LYS A 44 -21.29 16.47 2.03
N ILE A 45 -21.47 16.61 3.35
CA ILE A 45 -22.11 15.65 4.24
C ILE A 45 -23.39 16.28 4.79
N SER A 46 -24.44 15.49 5.03
CA SER A 46 -25.66 15.98 5.67
C SER A 46 -25.36 16.61 7.05
N PRO A 47 -25.96 17.76 7.41
CA PRO A 47 -25.80 18.37 8.73
C PRO A 47 -26.09 17.41 9.88
N GLU A 48 -27.04 16.49 9.70
CA GLU A 48 -27.39 15.48 10.70
C GLU A 48 -26.30 14.43 10.86
N ALA A 49 -25.62 14.06 9.77
CA ALA A 49 -24.45 13.20 9.83
C ALA A 49 -23.26 13.90 10.52
N VAL A 50 -23.06 15.19 10.29
CA VAL A 50 -22.05 15.99 11.02
C VAL A 50 -22.34 15.99 12.51
N ARG A 51 -23.60 16.24 12.93
CA ARG A 51 -24.01 16.15 14.34
C ARG A 51 -23.77 14.77 14.93
N ARG A 52 -24.06 13.70 14.19
CA ARG A 52 -23.76 12.32 14.62
C ARG A 52 -22.26 12.10 14.78
N ILE A 53 -21.42 12.60 13.87
CA ILE A 53 -19.94 12.49 13.97
C ILE A 53 -19.41 13.25 15.19
N LEU A 54 -19.92 14.45 15.45
CA LEU A 54 -19.54 15.27 16.61
C LEU A 54 -20.06 14.69 17.94
N LYS A 55 -21.24 14.05 17.95
CA LYS A 55 -21.81 13.40 19.14
C LYS A 55 -21.17 12.03 19.43
N SER A 56 -20.72 11.32 18.39
CA SER A 56 -20.10 10.00 18.53
C SER A 56 -18.59 10.12 18.75
N ASN A 57 -18.17 9.93 20.00
CA ASN A 57 -16.77 9.82 20.40
C ASN A 57 -16.23 8.41 20.17
N TRP A 58 -16.38 7.87 18.95
CA TRP A 58 -15.77 6.59 18.62
C TRP A 58 -14.24 6.76 18.53
N GLU A 59 -13.56 6.54 19.65
CA GLU A 59 -12.11 6.40 19.72
C GLU A 59 -11.74 4.95 19.42
N GLN A 60 -10.79 4.74 18.51
CA GLN A 60 -10.07 3.47 18.54
C GLN A 60 -9.23 3.47 19.83
N PRO A 61 -9.29 2.41 20.66
CA PRO A 61 -8.41 2.29 21.83
C PRO A 61 -6.98 2.55 21.36
N LYS A 62 -6.22 3.39 22.07
CA LYS A 62 -4.85 3.82 21.69
C LYS A 62 -3.95 2.64 21.25
N GLU A 63 -4.20 1.46 21.80
CA GLU A 63 -3.57 0.19 21.45
C GLU A 63 -3.72 -0.23 19.97
N LYS A 64 -4.84 0.07 19.32
CA LYS A 64 -5.10 -0.31 17.91
C LYS A 64 -4.32 0.56 16.91
N ARG A 65 -4.06 1.84 17.22
CA ARG A 65 -3.18 2.70 16.39
C ARG A 65 -1.73 2.22 16.43
N ALA A 66 -1.24 1.85 17.61
CA ALA A 66 0.10 1.27 17.75
C ALA A 66 0.24 -0.05 16.99
N LYS A 67 -0.79 -0.92 17.03
CA LYS A 67 -0.82 -2.16 16.24
C LYS A 67 -0.83 -1.89 14.73
N GLN A 68 -1.51 -0.85 14.26
CA GLN A 68 -1.52 -0.50 12.83
C GLN A 68 -0.15 0.00 12.37
N ALA A 69 0.47 0.93 13.10
CA ALA A 69 1.83 1.38 12.81
C ALA A 69 2.86 0.23 12.88
N GLY A 70 2.64 -0.75 13.77
CA GLY A 70 3.40 -1.99 13.82
C GLY A 70 3.25 -2.83 12.55
N LYS A 71 2.02 -3.05 12.08
CA LYS A 71 1.75 -3.82 10.85
C LYS A 71 2.37 -3.17 9.61
N ASP A 72 2.30 -1.84 9.50
CA ASP A 72 2.88 -1.12 8.36
C ASP A 72 4.40 -1.28 8.32
N ARG A 73 5.07 -1.23 9.49
CA ARG A 73 6.51 -1.52 9.60
C ARG A 73 6.85 -2.95 9.19
N GLN A 74 6.05 -3.93 9.59
CA GLN A 74 6.27 -5.34 9.21
C GLN A 74 6.08 -5.55 7.71
N HIS A 75 5.06 -4.91 7.13
CA HIS A 75 4.79 -4.96 5.69
C HIS A 75 5.94 -4.36 4.88
N MET A 76 6.47 -3.21 5.30
CA MET A 76 7.63 -2.58 4.66
C MET A 76 8.90 -3.46 4.75
N LYS A 77 9.13 -4.12 5.88
CA LYS A 77 10.24 -5.07 6.04
C LYS A 77 10.10 -6.28 5.11
N LEU A 78 8.88 -6.83 5.02
CA LEU A 78 8.60 -7.98 4.17
C LEU A 78 8.78 -7.65 2.68
N ASN A 79 8.32 -6.48 2.24
CA ASN A 79 8.54 -6.03 0.87
C ASN A 79 10.03 -5.88 0.54
N ARG A 80 10.82 -5.26 1.43
CA ARG A 80 12.27 -5.17 1.26
C ARG A 80 12.95 -6.53 1.16
N LEU A 81 12.53 -7.50 1.96
CA LEU A 81 13.04 -8.87 1.91
C LEU A 81 12.71 -9.54 0.58
N ARG A 82 11.48 -9.36 0.09
CA ARG A 82 11.04 -9.88 -1.19
C ARG A 82 11.85 -9.30 -2.35
N ASP A 83 12.10 -8.00 -2.32
CA ASP A 83 12.86 -7.32 -3.38
C ASP A 83 14.31 -7.81 -3.40
N LYS A 84 14.97 -7.95 -2.24
CA LYS A 84 16.31 -8.55 -2.14
C LYS A 84 16.39 -9.98 -2.66
N LEU A 85 15.35 -10.79 -2.43
CA LEU A 85 15.30 -12.16 -2.93
C LEU A 85 15.18 -12.19 -4.46
N ARG A 86 14.47 -11.24 -5.06
CA ARG A 86 14.39 -11.10 -6.52
C ARG A 86 15.74 -10.68 -7.09
N GLU A 87 16.36 -9.65 -6.54
CA GLU A 87 17.69 -9.18 -6.96
C GLU A 87 18.73 -10.30 -6.89
N ARG A 88 18.74 -11.10 -5.82
CA ARG A 88 19.65 -12.26 -5.70
C ARG A 88 19.43 -13.29 -6.80
N LYS A 89 18.17 -13.62 -7.10
CA LYS A 89 17.84 -14.57 -8.18
C LYS A 89 18.26 -14.04 -9.54
N GLU A 90 18.01 -12.75 -9.82
CA GLU A 90 18.43 -12.10 -11.06
C GLU A 90 19.96 -12.13 -11.23
N VAL A 91 20.71 -11.84 -10.16
CA VAL A 91 22.18 -11.93 -10.18
C VAL A 91 22.65 -13.36 -10.43
N GLU A 92 22.04 -14.34 -9.78
CA GLU A 92 22.38 -15.76 -9.94
C GLU A 92 22.10 -16.25 -11.38
N GLU A 93 20.97 -15.85 -11.96
CA GLU A 93 20.62 -16.11 -13.36
C GLU A 93 21.62 -15.46 -14.32
N ILE A 94 22.03 -14.21 -14.08
CA ILE A 94 23.05 -13.53 -14.88
C ILE A 94 24.39 -14.26 -14.79
N LEU A 95 24.79 -14.72 -13.61
CA LEU A 95 26.04 -15.48 -13.42
C LEU A 95 25.97 -16.81 -14.16
N GLN A 96 24.85 -17.53 -14.09
CA GLN A 96 24.64 -18.79 -14.80
C GLN A 96 24.63 -18.60 -16.33
N ALA A 97 24.01 -17.52 -16.81
CA ALA A 97 24.06 -17.14 -18.23
C ALA A 97 25.48 -16.78 -18.69
N LYS A 98 26.30 -16.15 -17.85
CA LYS A 98 27.71 -15.86 -18.14
C LYS A 98 28.56 -17.15 -18.17
N HIS A 99 28.37 -18.06 -17.22
CA HIS A 99 29.07 -19.34 -17.19
C HIS A 99 28.73 -20.20 -18.41
N SER A 100 27.45 -20.38 -18.74
CA SER A 100 27.03 -21.11 -19.94
C SER A 100 27.47 -20.43 -21.25
N ARG A 101 27.59 -19.10 -21.29
CA ARG A 101 28.14 -18.37 -22.45
C ARG A 101 29.65 -18.57 -22.61
N SER A 102 30.40 -18.65 -21.50
CA SER A 102 31.82 -18.99 -21.48
C SER A 102 32.06 -20.42 -22.00
N GLU A 103 31.25 -21.38 -21.57
CA GLU A 103 31.33 -22.77 -22.03
C GLU A 103 31.05 -22.93 -23.53
N ARG A 104 30.09 -22.17 -24.08
CA ARG A 104 29.81 -22.14 -25.53
C ARG A 104 30.93 -21.52 -26.37
N HIS A 105 31.78 -20.67 -25.81
CA HIS A 105 32.90 -20.05 -26.51
C HIS A 105 34.15 -20.96 -26.49
N SER A 106 34.24 -21.87 -25.51
CA SER A 106 35.29 -22.89 -25.44
C SER A 106 35.16 -24.00 -26.48
N THR A 107 33.98 -24.19 -27.09
CA THR A 107 33.73 -25.24 -28.08
C THR A 107 33.94 -24.78 -29.53
N TRP A 108 34.12 -23.48 -29.79
CA TRP A 108 34.32 -22.89 -31.13
C TRP A 108 35.78 -22.57 -31.47
N GLY A 109 36.74 -23.17 -30.75
CA GLY A 109 38.14 -22.77 -30.85
C GLY A 109 39.15 -23.90 -30.72
N VAL A 110 38.93 -25.06 -31.36
CA VAL A 110 40.01 -26.01 -31.69
C VAL A 110 39.67 -26.85 -32.95
N ASP A 111 39.34 -26.22 -34.07
CA ASP A 111 39.39 -26.93 -35.36
C ASP A 111 40.82 -26.85 -35.92
N ASN A 112 41.61 -27.86 -35.57
CA ASN A 112 42.92 -28.18 -36.15
C ASN A 112 42.73 -28.56 -37.64
N LYS A 113 42.52 -27.56 -38.50
CA LYS A 113 42.71 -27.69 -39.95
C LYS A 113 43.76 -26.68 -40.33
N ASP A 114 45.01 -27.14 -40.33
CA ASP A 114 46.06 -26.71 -41.27
C ASP A 114 47.28 -27.62 -41.03
N LYS A 115 47.17 -28.87 -41.50
CA LYS A 115 48.36 -29.61 -41.91
C LYS A 115 48.77 -29.04 -43.28
N LEU A 116 49.43 -27.88 -43.25
CA LEU A 116 50.17 -27.36 -44.39
C LEU A 116 51.32 -28.33 -44.66
N THR A 117 51.20 -29.10 -45.74
CA THR A 117 52.32 -29.83 -46.35
C THR A 117 53.31 -28.82 -46.91
N PHE A 118 54.57 -28.89 -46.49
CA PHE A 118 55.68 -28.20 -47.13
C PHE A 118 56.85 -29.19 -47.29
N GLU A 119 57.28 -29.30 -48.55
CA GLU A 119 58.45 -30.00 -49.14
C GLU A 119 58.63 -31.52 -48.93
#